data_AF-A0A5J4ZPM2-F1
#
_entry.id   AF-A0A5J4ZPM2-F1
#
_cell.length_a   1.000
_cell.length_b   1.000
_cell.length_c   1.000
_cell.angle_alpha   90.00
_cell.angle_beta   90.00
_cell.angle_gamma   90.00
#
_symmetry.space_group_name_H-M   'P 1'
#
loop_
_entity.id
_entity.type
_entity.pdbx_description
1 polymer ?
#
loop_
_entity_poly.entity_id
_entity_poly.type
_entity_poly.pdbx_seq_one_letter_code
_entity_poly.pdbx_strand_id
1 'polypeptide(L)'
;MATQYPDDFKCPISLEIMTDPVILSSGHTFDRSSIQRWIDSGHRTCPITKLPLSEPPSLIPNHALRSLISNYTLVSLPKPQSHPEPQTLISTLTAPSSPLDSKLVSLDQLTRLSKRDSALRRRLTESGAVSAVLNCVGLDDPCLQEKALSLLLNLSLDDDNKVGLVAEGAIARIVAALRGGSAESRAVAATILTSLAVVEVNKATIGAYPYAIRALVSLLRDGNGREKKEAATALYCYIEEICLEVLKEGVFEIGLGLLEDDNEKIRRNASSLIQVLRRKRSMG
;
A
#
# COMPACT_ATOMS: atom_id res chain seq x y z
N MET A 1 7.27 -18.43 -4.71
CA MET A 1 7.76 -19.76 -5.16
C MET A 1 9.27 -19.77 -4.95
N ALA A 2 9.82 -20.79 -4.27
CA ALA A 2 11.25 -20.85 -4.01
C ALA A 2 12.01 -21.01 -5.35
N THR A 3 12.95 -20.11 -5.62
CA THR A 3 13.86 -20.21 -6.77
C THR A 3 14.78 -21.40 -6.56
N GLN A 4 14.45 -22.53 -7.20
CA GLN A 4 15.29 -23.72 -7.18
C GLN A 4 16.41 -23.54 -8.23
N TYR A 5 17.67 -23.62 -7.79
CA TYR A 5 18.82 -23.64 -8.69
C TYR A 5 18.84 -24.94 -9.50
N PRO A 6 19.29 -24.92 -10.77
CA PRO A 6 19.55 -26.11 -11.56
C PRO A 6 20.50 -27.06 -10.84
N ASP A 7 20.28 -28.36 -10.98
CA ASP A 7 21.12 -29.37 -10.32
C ASP A 7 22.58 -29.32 -10.79
N ASP A 8 22.85 -28.83 -12.01
CA ASP A 8 24.20 -28.63 -12.56
C ASP A 8 25.06 -27.64 -11.76
N PHE A 9 24.44 -26.83 -10.89
CA PHE A 9 25.16 -25.89 -10.02
C PHE A 9 25.54 -26.50 -8.68
N LYS A 10 25.02 -27.67 -8.35
CA LYS A 10 25.29 -28.34 -7.08
C LYS A 10 26.55 -29.19 -7.19
N CYS A 11 27.35 -29.15 -6.13
CA CYS A 11 28.49 -30.02 -6.01
C CYS A 11 28.03 -31.48 -5.85
N PRO A 12 28.51 -32.43 -6.66
CA PRO A 12 28.11 -33.85 -6.53
C PRO A 12 28.48 -34.53 -5.20
N ILE A 13 29.37 -33.91 -4.40
CA ILE A 13 29.78 -34.43 -3.09
C ILE A 13 28.91 -33.85 -1.98
N SER A 14 28.79 -32.52 -1.89
CA SER A 14 28.04 -31.87 -0.80
C SER A 14 26.56 -31.64 -1.10
N LEU A 15 26.16 -31.73 -2.37
CA LEU A 15 24.82 -31.37 -2.86
C LEU A 15 24.44 -29.89 -2.67
N GLU A 16 25.39 -29.06 -2.27
CA GLU A 16 25.25 -27.61 -2.11
C GLU A 16 25.71 -26.87 -3.38
N ILE A 17 25.27 -25.64 -3.56
CA ILE A 17 25.69 -24.79 -4.70
C ILE A 17 27.20 -24.56 -4.65
N MET A 18 27.86 -24.81 -5.77
CA MET A 18 29.31 -24.60 -5.89
C MET A 18 29.64 -23.12 -5.79
N THR A 19 30.51 -22.77 -4.85
CA THR A 19 31.02 -21.41 -4.64
C THR A 19 32.32 -21.18 -5.40
N ASP A 20 33.17 -22.21 -5.46
CA ASP A 20 34.41 -22.22 -6.23
C ASP A 20 34.52 -23.52 -7.05
N PRO A 21 33.82 -23.62 -8.20
CA PRO A 21 33.79 -24.83 -9.01
C PRO A 21 35.15 -25.11 -9.65
N VAL A 22 35.63 -26.35 -9.52
CA VAL A 22 36.87 -26.87 -10.11
C VAL A 22 36.62 -28.16 -10.88
N ILE A 23 37.29 -28.32 -12.02
CA ILE A 23 37.21 -29.49 -12.90
C ILE A 23 38.40 -30.41 -12.67
N LEU A 24 38.11 -31.71 -12.57
CA LEU A 24 39.11 -32.78 -12.63
C LEU A 24 39.46 -33.15 -14.07
N SER A 25 40.58 -33.84 -14.28
CA SER A 25 40.96 -34.40 -15.60
C SER A 25 39.90 -35.34 -16.20
N SER A 26 39.02 -35.91 -15.36
CA SER A 26 37.86 -36.69 -15.79
C SER A 26 36.72 -35.86 -16.41
N GLY A 27 36.82 -34.53 -16.43
CA GLY A 27 35.78 -33.61 -16.94
C GLY A 27 34.68 -33.24 -15.94
N HIS A 28 34.67 -33.84 -14.74
CA HIS A 28 33.65 -33.57 -13.72
C HIS A 28 34.00 -32.36 -12.85
N THR A 29 32.98 -31.57 -12.51
CA THR A 29 33.14 -30.34 -11.70
C THR A 29 32.65 -30.56 -10.26
N PHE A 30 33.39 -30.02 -9.30
CA PHE A 30 33.07 -30.07 -7.87
C PHE A 30 33.35 -28.71 -7.22
N ASP A 31 32.77 -28.43 -6.06
CA ASP A 31 33.25 -27.32 -5.24
C ASP A 31 34.65 -27.67 -4.71
N ARG A 32 35.59 -26.70 -4.79
CA ARG A 32 36.98 -26.90 -4.37
C ARG A 32 37.08 -27.46 -2.97
N SER A 33 36.30 -26.95 -2.01
CA SER A 33 36.38 -27.37 -0.62
C SER A 33 35.99 -28.84 -0.44
N SER A 34 35.01 -29.30 -1.23
CA SER A 34 34.48 -30.66 -1.16
C SER A 34 35.42 -31.69 -1.79
N ILE A 35 35.97 -31.39 -2.98
CA ILE A 35 36.91 -32.31 -3.64
C ILE A 35 38.27 -32.33 -2.94
N GLN A 36 38.70 -31.21 -2.35
CA GLN A 36 39.94 -31.17 -1.58
C GLN A 36 39.83 -32.07 -0.34
N ARG A 37 38.73 -31.95 0.43
CA ARG A 37 38.45 -32.85 1.57
C ARG A 37 38.45 -34.33 1.18
N TRP A 38 37.89 -34.66 0.01
CA TRP A 38 37.89 -36.04 -0.52
C TRP A 38 39.31 -36.57 -0.72
N ILE A 39 40.18 -35.77 -1.36
CA ILE A 39 41.60 -36.11 -1.63
C ILE A 39 42.41 -36.19 -0.34
N ASP A 40 42.21 -35.23 0.57
CA ASP A 40 42.90 -35.15 1.86
C ASP A 40 42.52 -36.33 2.78
N SER A 41 41.31 -36.89 2.61
CA SER A 41 40.88 -38.12 3.29
C SER A 41 41.51 -39.40 2.71
N GLY A 42 42.48 -39.28 1.79
CA GLY A 42 43.22 -40.40 1.21
C GLY A 42 42.64 -40.97 -0.09
N HIS A 43 41.50 -40.47 -0.56
CA HIS A 43 40.91 -40.98 -1.80
C HIS A 43 41.70 -40.53 -3.04
N ARG A 44 41.98 -41.48 -3.94
CA ARG A 44 42.77 -41.26 -5.17
C ARG A 44 41.96 -41.49 -6.45
N THR A 45 40.63 -41.44 -6.36
CA THR A 45 39.72 -41.65 -7.49
C THR A 45 38.71 -40.51 -7.61
N CYS A 46 38.21 -40.29 -8.83
CA CYS A 46 37.11 -39.37 -9.07
C CYS A 46 35.84 -39.87 -8.34
N PRO A 47 35.13 -39.01 -7.56
CA PRO A 47 33.93 -39.41 -6.83
C PRO A 47 32.82 -39.98 -7.71
N ILE A 48 32.73 -39.56 -8.97
CA ILE A 48 31.70 -39.97 -9.93
C ILE A 48 32.15 -41.20 -10.72
N THR A 49 33.24 -41.08 -11.49
CA THR A 49 33.66 -42.15 -12.42
C THR A 49 34.41 -43.28 -11.74
N LYS A 50 34.86 -43.08 -10.50
CA LYS A 50 35.73 -44.00 -9.74
C LYS A 50 37.08 -44.31 -10.41
N LEU A 51 37.43 -43.59 -11.48
CA LEU A 51 38.73 -43.71 -12.15
C LEU A 51 39.84 -43.01 -11.34
N PRO A 52 41.11 -43.47 -11.45
CA PRO A 52 42.25 -42.85 -10.77
C PRO A 52 42.42 -41.37 -11.12
N LEU A 53 42.80 -40.56 -10.12
CA LEU A 53 43.20 -39.17 -10.32
C LEU A 53 44.65 -39.10 -10.81
N SER A 54 44.99 -38.01 -11.52
CA SER A 54 46.37 -37.71 -11.89
C SER A 54 47.22 -37.47 -10.64
N GLU A 55 48.52 -37.76 -10.72
CA GLU A 55 49.50 -37.48 -9.66
C GLU A 55 50.47 -36.37 -10.12
N PRO A 56 50.40 -35.15 -9.56
CA PRO A 56 49.47 -34.67 -8.53
C PRO A 56 48.05 -34.38 -9.06
N PRO A 57 47.02 -34.35 -8.18
CA PRO A 57 45.65 -34.05 -8.58
C PRO A 57 45.52 -32.65 -9.17
N SER A 58 45.09 -32.58 -10.43
CA SER A 58 44.85 -31.32 -11.14
C SER A 58 43.44 -30.80 -10.85
N LEU A 59 43.34 -29.69 -10.11
CA LEU A 59 42.10 -28.96 -9.86
C LEU A 59 42.04 -27.68 -10.69
N ILE A 60 41.45 -27.76 -11.88
CA ILE A 60 41.39 -26.63 -12.82
C ILE A 60 40.17 -25.75 -12.48
N PRO A 61 40.32 -24.45 -12.19
CA PRO A 61 39.19 -23.57 -11.93
C PRO A 61 38.20 -23.52 -13.12
N ASN A 62 36.90 -23.69 -12.84
CA ASN A 62 35.84 -23.52 -13.84
C ASN A 62 35.26 -22.10 -13.76
N HIS A 63 35.99 -21.13 -14.29
CA HIS A 63 35.58 -19.71 -14.26
C HIS A 63 34.25 -19.46 -14.98
N ALA A 64 33.95 -20.23 -16.03
CA ALA A 64 32.69 -20.13 -16.75
C ALA A 64 31.51 -20.53 -15.87
N LEU A 65 31.57 -21.70 -15.22
CA LEU A 65 30.51 -22.13 -14.30
C LEU A 65 30.40 -21.22 -13.09
N ARG A 66 31.52 -20.75 -12.53
CA ARG A 66 31.52 -19.77 -11.43
C ARG A 66 30.78 -18.49 -11.83
N SER A 67 31.02 -18.01 -13.04
CA SER A 67 30.33 -16.82 -13.59
C SER A 67 28.85 -17.09 -13.85
N LEU A 68 28.49 -18.29 -14.34
CA LEU A 68 27.09 -18.67 -14.56
C LEU A 68 26.32 -18.78 -13.24
N ILE A 69 26.88 -19.41 -12.21
CA ILE A 69 26.27 -19.51 -10.88
C ILE A 69 26.09 -18.11 -10.29
N SER A 70 27.13 -17.26 -10.36
CA SER A 70 27.07 -15.88 -9.89
C SER A 70 26.06 -15.02 -10.67
N ASN A 71 25.91 -15.22 -11.97
CA ASN A 71 24.92 -14.50 -12.77
C ASN A 71 23.51 -15.04 -12.53
N TYR A 72 23.36 -16.34 -12.25
CA TYR A 72 22.07 -16.92 -11.91
C TYR A 72 21.52 -16.39 -10.59
N THR A 73 22.38 -16.07 -9.61
CA THR A 73 21.92 -15.38 -8.39
C THR A 73 21.40 -13.97 -8.71
N LEU A 74 22.01 -13.26 -9.67
CA LEU A 74 21.56 -11.94 -10.12
C LEU A 74 20.29 -11.98 -10.97
N VAL A 75 20.10 -13.05 -11.76
CA VAL A 75 18.90 -13.28 -12.60
C VAL A 75 17.74 -13.87 -11.80
N SER A 76 18.02 -14.60 -10.71
CA SER A 76 17.04 -15.23 -9.81
C SER A 76 16.68 -14.39 -8.59
N LEU A 77 17.46 -13.35 -8.27
CA LEU A 77 16.85 -12.17 -7.66
C LEU A 77 15.70 -11.79 -8.60
N PRO A 78 14.47 -11.60 -8.12
CA PRO A 78 13.48 -10.97 -8.97
C PRO A 78 14.14 -9.70 -9.49
N LYS A 79 14.35 -9.61 -10.81
CA LYS A 79 14.60 -8.32 -11.46
C LYS A 79 13.67 -7.33 -10.75
N PRO A 80 14.12 -6.12 -10.35
CA PRO A 80 13.16 -5.09 -10.06
C PRO A 80 12.23 -5.15 -11.27
N GLN A 81 10.96 -5.52 -11.03
CA GLN A 81 9.95 -5.26 -12.03
C GLN A 81 10.24 -3.80 -12.40
N SER A 82 10.33 -3.50 -13.68
CA SER A 82 10.29 -2.11 -14.13
C SER A 82 8.98 -1.56 -13.58
N HIS A 83 9.01 -1.14 -12.32
CA HIS A 83 7.94 -0.44 -11.67
C HIS A 83 7.96 0.86 -12.45
N PRO A 84 6.92 1.11 -13.27
CA PRO A 84 6.89 2.32 -14.06
C PRO A 84 7.19 3.47 -13.10
N GLU A 85 8.17 4.30 -13.48
CA GLU A 85 8.58 5.40 -12.63
C GLU A 85 7.32 6.20 -12.26
N PRO A 86 7.24 6.74 -11.03
CA PRO A 86 6.06 7.50 -10.61
C PRO A 86 5.63 8.56 -11.63
N GLN A 87 6.59 9.15 -12.36
CA GLN A 87 6.31 10.09 -13.45
C GLN A 87 5.49 9.48 -14.60
N THR A 88 5.81 8.26 -15.04
CA THR A 88 5.06 7.54 -16.08
C THR A 88 3.63 7.20 -15.64
N LEU A 89 3.45 6.92 -14.34
CA LEU A 89 2.13 6.68 -13.77
C LEU A 89 1.31 7.98 -13.71
N ILE A 90 1.94 9.07 -13.29
CA ILE A 90 1.32 10.41 -13.26
C ILE A 90 0.95 10.85 -14.68
N SER A 91 1.83 10.64 -15.67
CA SER A 91 1.53 10.97 -17.07
C SER A 91 0.34 10.17 -17.60
N THR A 92 0.21 8.90 -17.20
CA THR A 92 -0.94 8.07 -17.56
C THR A 92 -2.25 8.59 -16.97
N LEU A 93 -2.22 9.05 -15.71
CA LEU A 93 -3.39 9.63 -15.03
C LEU A 93 -3.82 10.98 -15.65
N THR A 94 -2.85 11.84 -15.91
CA THR A 94 -3.08 13.21 -16.41
C THR A 94 -3.47 13.25 -17.88
N ALA A 95 -3.04 12.27 -18.69
CA ALA A 95 -3.42 12.17 -20.09
C ALA A 95 -4.94 11.94 -20.24
N PRO A 96 -5.67 12.82 -20.96
CA PRO A 96 -7.11 12.66 -21.19
C PRO A 96 -7.43 11.43 -22.03
N SER A 97 -6.55 11.09 -22.98
CA SER A 97 -6.70 9.98 -23.93
C SER A 97 -6.36 8.61 -23.34
N SER A 98 -5.82 8.54 -22.12
CA SER A 98 -5.44 7.26 -21.52
C SER A 98 -6.68 6.42 -21.19
N PRO A 99 -6.70 5.12 -21.54
CA PRO A 99 -7.78 4.21 -21.19
C PRO A 99 -8.03 4.13 -19.68
N LEU A 100 -9.28 3.91 -19.28
CA LEU A 100 -9.65 3.78 -17.86
C LEU A 100 -8.88 2.65 -17.16
N ASP A 101 -8.67 1.51 -17.84
CA ASP A 101 -7.90 0.39 -17.29
C ASP A 101 -6.45 0.79 -16.96
N SER A 102 -5.81 1.57 -17.85
CA SER A 102 -4.44 2.07 -17.62
C SER A 102 -4.39 3.05 -16.45
N LYS A 103 -5.42 3.91 -16.31
CA LYS A 103 -5.56 4.80 -15.15
C LYS A 103 -5.77 4.01 -13.87
N LEU A 104 -6.58 2.96 -13.89
CA LEU A 104 -6.83 2.09 -12.75
C LEU A 104 -5.54 1.40 -12.28
N VAL A 105 -4.77 0.83 -13.21
CA VAL A 105 -3.44 0.24 -12.89
C VAL A 105 -2.51 1.30 -12.30
N SER A 106 -2.51 2.51 -12.86
CA SER A 106 -1.67 3.60 -12.37
C SER A 106 -2.04 4.03 -10.95
N LEU A 107 -3.34 4.14 -10.65
CA LEU A 107 -3.85 4.42 -9.31
C LEU A 107 -3.48 3.31 -8.31
N ASP A 108 -3.64 2.03 -8.67
CA ASP A 108 -3.31 0.93 -7.77
C ASP A 108 -1.80 0.91 -7.43
N GLN A 109 -0.94 1.14 -8.43
CA GLN A 109 0.50 1.19 -8.24
C GLN A 109 0.93 2.39 -7.40
N LEU A 110 0.46 3.60 -7.72
CA LEU A 110 0.75 4.80 -6.93
C LEU A 110 0.21 4.68 -5.49
N THR A 111 -0.95 4.05 -5.30
CA THR A 111 -1.49 3.76 -3.97
C THR A 111 -0.57 2.84 -3.19
N ARG A 112 -0.03 1.78 -3.82
CA ARG A 112 0.91 0.88 -3.14
C ARG A 112 2.22 1.57 -2.77
N LEU A 113 2.79 2.34 -3.68
CA LEU A 113 4.06 3.04 -3.47
C LEU A 113 3.96 4.12 -2.38
N SER A 114 2.85 4.87 -2.35
CA SER A 114 2.65 5.97 -1.39
C SER A 114 2.33 5.54 0.04
N LYS A 115 2.01 4.25 0.29
CA LYS A 115 1.61 3.76 1.64
C LYS A 115 2.62 4.07 2.74
N ARG A 116 3.92 4.05 2.43
CA ARG A 116 5.01 4.23 3.40
C ARG A 116 6.07 5.24 2.96
N ASP A 117 5.81 5.96 1.87
CA ASP A 117 6.76 6.89 1.27
C ASP A 117 6.21 8.32 1.34
N SER A 118 6.59 9.05 2.39
CA SER A 118 6.21 10.46 2.57
C SER A 118 6.79 11.37 1.48
N ALA A 119 8.01 11.08 1.01
CA ALA A 119 8.63 11.86 -0.06
C ALA A 119 7.84 11.73 -1.36
N LEU A 120 7.39 10.52 -1.71
CA LEU A 120 6.52 10.31 -2.87
C LEU A 120 5.17 11.02 -2.70
N ARG A 121 4.56 11.00 -1.52
CA ARG A 121 3.30 11.71 -1.28
C ARG A 121 3.43 13.21 -1.55
N ARG A 122 4.50 13.86 -1.11
CA ARG A 122 4.74 15.28 -1.37
C ARG A 122 4.97 15.55 -2.86
N ARG A 123 5.81 14.73 -3.50
CA ARG A 123 6.06 14.81 -4.95
C ARG A 123 4.78 14.69 -5.79
N LEU A 124 3.86 13.80 -5.40
CA LEU A 124 2.57 13.62 -6.10
C LEU A 124 1.69 14.87 -6.01
N THR A 125 1.71 15.56 -4.87
CA THR A 125 1.00 16.83 -4.67
C THR A 125 1.62 17.94 -5.53
N GLU A 126 2.94 18.00 -5.61
CA GLU A 126 3.69 19.00 -6.38
C GLU A 126 3.63 18.77 -7.90
N SER A 127 3.40 17.53 -8.35
CA SER A 127 3.44 17.16 -9.77
C SER A 127 2.09 17.33 -10.50
N GLY A 128 1.10 17.97 -9.88
CA GLY A 128 -0.26 18.11 -10.44
C GLY A 128 -1.07 16.81 -10.50
N ALA A 129 -0.60 15.73 -9.84
CA ALA A 129 -1.30 14.45 -9.86
C ALA A 129 -2.65 14.52 -9.11
N VAL A 130 -2.77 15.42 -8.14
CA VAL A 130 -4.00 15.62 -7.34
C VAL A 130 -5.20 15.91 -8.23
N SER A 131 -5.08 16.83 -9.19
CA SER A 131 -6.17 17.16 -10.12
C SER A 131 -6.63 15.93 -10.92
N ALA A 132 -5.68 15.12 -11.40
CA ALA A 132 -5.99 13.89 -12.12
C ALA A 132 -6.67 12.84 -11.22
N VAL A 133 -6.20 12.68 -9.98
CA VAL A 133 -6.83 11.80 -8.98
C VAL A 133 -8.25 12.26 -8.67
N LEU A 134 -8.46 13.56 -8.44
CA LEU A 134 -9.78 14.12 -8.18
C LEU A 134 -10.73 13.91 -9.35
N ASN A 135 -10.25 14.03 -10.59
CA ASN A 135 -11.01 13.69 -11.78
C ASN A 135 -11.42 12.22 -11.80
N CYS A 136 -10.52 11.30 -11.47
CA CYS A 136 -10.86 9.88 -11.32
C CYS A 136 -11.91 9.62 -10.22
N VAL A 137 -11.90 10.36 -9.11
CA VAL A 137 -12.96 10.26 -8.08
C VAL A 137 -14.34 10.66 -8.62
N GLY A 138 -14.39 11.61 -9.56
CA GLY A 138 -15.63 12.13 -10.13
C GLY A 138 -16.17 11.35 -11.32
N LEU A 139 -15.48 10.30 -11.78
CA LEU A 139 -15.97 9.45 -12.88
C LEU A 139 -16.98 8.42 -12.37
N ASP A 140 -17.94 8.06 -13.22
CA ASP A 140 -18.97 7.04 -12.94
C ASP A 140 -18.42 5.60 -13.06
N ASP A 141 -17.23 5.36 -12.48
CA ASP A 141 -16.62 4.03 -12.39
C ASP A 141 -16.29 3.72 -10.91
N PRO A 142 -17.01 2.79 -10.27
CA PRO A 142 -16.83 2.48 -8.85
C PRO A 142 -15.43 1.98 -8.49
N CYS A 143 -14.81 1.18 -9.36
CA CYS A 143 -13.48 0.63 -9.13
C CYS A 143 -12.42 1.73 -9.17
N LEU A 144 -12.51 2.63 -10.15
CA LEU A 144 -11.62 3.76 -10.32
C LEU A 144 -11.78 4.76 -9.18
N GLN A 145 -13.03 5.08 -8.79
CA GLN A 145 -13.34 5.96 -7.67
C GLN A 145 -12.72 5.44 -6.37
N GLU A 146 -12.88 4.15 -6.07
CA GLU A 146 -12.32 3.52 -4.87
C GLU A 146 -10.77 3.61 -4.84
N LYS A 147 -10.12 3.33 -5.97
CA LYS A 147 -8.65 3.43 -6.08
C LYS A 147 -8.16 4.87 -5.98
N ALA A 148 -8.89 5.81 -6.57
CA ALA A 148 -8.57 7.22 -6.50
C ALA A 148 -8.71 7.78 -5.08
N LEU A 149 -9.78 7.43 -4.37
CA LEU A 149 -9.96 7.77 -2.96
C LEU A 149 -8.89 7.12 -2.07
N SER A 150 -8.48 5.89 -2.36
CA SER A 150 -7.39 5.23 -1.62
C SER A 150 -6.06 5.96 -1.76
N LEU A 151 -5.72 6.42 -2.97
CA LEU A 151 -4.53 7.25 -3.19
C LEU A 151 -4.68 8.60 -2.49
N LEU A 152 -5.84 9.25 -2.58
CA LEU A 152 -6.12 10.52 -1.92
C LEU A 152 -5.99 10.42 -0.39
N LEU A 153 -6.44 9.31 0.21
CA LEU A 153 -6.24 9.02 1.62
C LEU A 153 -4.76 8.91 1.96
N ASN A 154 -3.96 8.20 1.16
CA ASN A 154 -2.53 8.15 1.40
C ASN A 154 -1.92 9.55 1.37
N LEU A 155 -2.27 10.38 0.38
CA LEU A 155 -1.79 11.77 0.28
C LEU A 155 -2.18 12.60 1.50
N SER A 156 -3.39 12.41 2.05
CA SER A 156 -3.87 13.13 3.23
C SER A 156 -3.18 12.71 4.53
N LEU A 157 -2.44 11.59 4.56
CA LEU A 157 -1.65 11.19 5.74
C LEU A 157 -0.43 12.09 5.98
N ASP A 158 -0.02 12.87 4.98
CA ASP A 158 1.06 13.86 5.11
C ASP A 158 0.49 15.21 5.53
N ASP A 159 1.03 15.84 6.58
CA ASP A 159 0.50 17.12 7.09
C ASP A 159 0.74 18.27 6.10
N ASP A 160 1.90 18.26 5.42
CA ASP A 160 2.27 19.26 4.41
C ASP A 160 1.29 19.28 3.22
N ASN A 161 0.64 18.14 2.93
CA ASN A 161 -0.30 18.01 1.82
C ASN A 161 -1.71 18.52 2.13
N LYS A 162 -2.13 18.55 3.40
CA LYS A 162 -3.56 18.67 3.77
C LYS A 162 -4.20 19.97 3.27
N VAL A 163 -3.52 21.10 3.41
CA VAL A 163 -4.04 22.40 2.96
C VAL A 163 -4.09 22.44 1.43
N GLY A 164 -3.05 21.95 0.75
CA GLY A 164 -2.99 21.87 -0.71
C GLY A 164 -4.13 21.01 -1.29
N LEU A 165 -4.41 19.85 -0.69
CA LEU A 165 -5.53 18.99 -1.12
C LEU A 165 -6.88 19.71 -1.04
N VAL A 166 -7.12 20.48 0.02
CA VAL A 166 -8.35 21.27 0.15
C VAL A 166 -8.39 22.39 -0.89
N ALA A 167 -7.29 23.10 -1.12
CA ALA A 167 -7.18 24.15 -2.12
C ALA A 167 -7.43 23.65 -3.55
N GLU A 168 -7.02 22.42 -3.87
CA GLU A 168 -7.29 21.74 -5.15
C GLU A 168 -8.76 21.28 -5.32
N GLY A 169 -9.63 21.56 -4.34
CA GLY A 169 -11.05 21.26 -4.44
C GLY A 169 -11.43 19.83 -4.05
N ALA A 170 -10.59 19.13 -3.26
CA ALA A 170 -10.86 17.74 -2.86
C ALA A 170 -12.19 17.57 -2.12
N ILE A 171 -12.60 18.55 -1.30
CA ILE A 171 -13.82 18.47 -0.48
C ILE A 171 -15.05 18.16 -1.33
N ALA A 172 -15.20 18.82 -2.48
CA ALA A 172 -16.34 18.63 -3.36
C ALA A 172 -16.47 17.19 -3.86
N ARG A 173 -15.36 16.60 -4.29
CA ARG A 173 -15.31 15.23 -4.81
C ARG A 173 -15.48 14.20 -3.69
N ILE A 174 -14.90 14.44 -2.52
CA ILE A 174 -15.03 13.56 -1.35
C ILE A 174 -16.47 13.55 -0.84
N VAL A 175 -17.13 14.70 -0.74
CA VAL A 175 -18.53 14.79 -0.29
C VAL A 175 -19.49 14.15 -1.30
N ALA A 176 -19.20 14.26 -2.61
CA ALA A 176 -19.96 13.54 -3.63
C ALA A 176 -19.83 12.00 -3.46
N ALA A 177 -18.60 11.51 -3.30
CA ALA A 177 -18.34 10.08 -3.05
C ALA A 177 -18.98 9.58 -1.75
N LEU A 178 -18.99 10.41 -0.70
CA LEU A 178 -19.63 10.10 0.58
C LEU A 178 -21.15 9.90 0.43
N ARG A 179 -21.80 10.61 -0.50
CA ARG A 179 -23.25 10.56 -0.71
C ARG A 179 -23.69 9.44 -1.65
N GLY A 180 -22.90 9.14 -2.69
CA GLY A 180 -23.32 8.25 -3.79
C GLY A 180 -22.36 7.10 -4.11
N GLY A 181 -21.22 7.00 -3.43
CA GLY A 181 -20.22 5.97 -3.70
C GLY A 181 -20.58 4.59 -3.15
N SER A 182 -19.75 3.60 -3.49
CA SER A 182 -19.80 2.27 -2.88
C SER A 182 -19.61 2.33 -1.36
N ALA A 183 -19.99 1.27 -0.63
CA ALA A 183 -19.81 1.25 0.81
C ALA A 183 -18.34 1.45 1.24
N GLU A 184 -17.40 0.93 0.45
CA GLU A 184 -15.98 1.17 0.63
C GLU A 184 -15.61 2.64 0.39
N SER A 185 -16.06 3.21 -0.72
CA SER A 185 -15.79 4.61 -1.08
C SER A 185 -16.34 5.58 -0.06
N ARG A 186 -17.54 5.33 0.49
CA ARG A 186 -18.13 6.18 1.53
C ARG A 186 -17.34 6.12 2.84
N ALA A 187 -16.92 4.93 3.26
CA ALA A 187 -16.07 4.76 4.45
C ALA A 187 -14.72 5.48 4.27
N VAL A 188 -14.04 5.27 3.14
CA VAL A 188 -12.76 5.93 2.84
C VAL A 188 -12.93 7.45 2.76
N ALA A 189 -14.00 7.94 2.14
CA ALA A 189 -14.30 9.38 2.07
C ALA A 189 -14.43 10.00 3.47
N ALA A 190 -15.14 9.35 4.40
CA ALA A 190 -15.23 9.80 5.79
C ALA A 190 -13.86 9.82 6.50
N THR A 191 -13.01 8.82 6.26
CA THR A 191 -11.63 8.79 6.78
C THR A 191 -10.78 9.93 6.22
N ILE A 192 -10.90 10.26 4.93
CA ILE A 192 -10.17 11.40 4.32
C ILE A 192 -10.61 12.71 4.96
N LEU A 193 -11.91 12.96 5.12
CA LEU A 193 -12.41 14.17 5.79
C LEU A 193 -11.88 14.28 7.22
N THR A 194 -11.82 13.17 7.95
CA THR A 194 -11.23 13.12 9.30
C THR A 194 -9.74 13.45 9.28
N SER A 195 -9.01 12.88 8.33
CA SER A 195 -7.57 13.10 8.16
C SER A 195 -7.24 14.56 7.82
N LEU A 196 -8.03 15.20 6.96
CA LEU A 196 -7.83 16.60 6.57
C LEU A 196 -8.15 17.58 7.72
N ALA A 197 -9.10 17.24 8.60
CA ALA A 197 -9.52 18.07 9.73
C ALA A 197 -8.54 18.11 10.91
N VAL A 198 -7.40 17.41 10.84
CA VAL A 198 -6.29 17.62 11.78
C VAL A 198 -5.77 19.06 11.71
N VAL A 199 -5.94 19.72 10.56
CA VAL A 199 -5.64 21.15 10.38
C VAL A 199 -6.92 21.96 10.62
N GLU A 200 -6.89 22.87 11.60
CA GLU A 200 -8.06 23.67 12.00
C GLU A 200 -8.71 24.46 10.85
N VAL A 201 -7.91 25.03 9.95
CA VAL A 201 -8.43 25.77 8.77
C VAL A 201 -9.22 24.84 7.84
N ASN A 202 -8.74 23.61 7.64
CA ASN A 202 -9.45 22.60 6.87
C ASN A 202 -10.72 22.14 7.59
N LYS A 203 -10.65 21.94 8.90
CA LYS A 203 -11.81 21.55 9.74
C LYS A 203 -12.95 22.56 9.59
N ALA A 204 -12.67 23.86 9.73
CA ALA A 204 -13.66 24.92 9.53
C ALA A 204 -14.23 24.93 8.10
N THR A 205 -13.37 24.77 7.09
CA THR A 205 -13.77 24.74 5.68
C THR A 205 -14.67 23.55 5.36
N ILE A 206 -14.35 22.36 5.87
CA ILE A 206 -15.14 21.14 5.67
C ILE A 206 -16.45 21.21 6.45
N GLY A 207 -16.43 21.70 7.69
CA GLY A 207 -17.63 21.87 8.53
C GLY A 207 -18.65 22.82 7.92
N ALA A 208 -18.19 23.87 7.24
CA ALA A 208 -19.05 24.81 6.50
C ALA A 208 -19.46 24.30 5.10
N TYR A 209 -18.87 23.21 4.60
CA TYR A 209 -19.12 22.74 3.24
C TYR A 209 -20.54 22.15 3.11
N PRO A 210 -21.32 22.55 2.09
CA PRO A 210 -22.69 22.08 1.90
C PRO A 210 -22.79 20.56 1.91
N TYR A 211 -23.74 20.04 2.69
CA TYR A 211 -24.03 18.61 2.81
C TYR A 211 -22.94 17.74 3.44
N ALA A 212 -21.74 18.24 3.78
CA ALA A 212 -20.67 17.42 4.33
C ALA A 212 -21.10 16.74 5.65
N ILE A 213 -21.55 17.54 6.61
CA ILE A 213 -22.04 17.02 7.90
C ILE A 213 -23.29 16.14 7.72
N ARG A 214 -24.24 16.55 6.88
CA ARG A 214 -25.47 15.76 6.63
C ARG A 214 -25.16 14.40 6.02
N ALA A 215 -24.18 14.32 5.12
CA ALA A 215 -23.74 13.07 4.53
C ALA A 215 -23.07 12.15 5.57
N LEU A 216 -22.26 12.70 6.49
CA LEU A 216 -21.71 11.94 7.61
C LEU A 216 -22.80 11.42 8.55
N VAL A 217 -23.84 12.23 8.84
CA VAL A 217 -25.00 11.80 9.64
C VAL A 217 -25.78 10.68 8.97
N SER A 218 -26.04 10.77 7.66
CA SER A 218 -26.68 9.67 6.92
C SER A 218 -25.80 8.43 6.89
N LEU A 219 -24.48 8.57 6.72
CA LEU A 219 -23.56 7.44 6.79
C LEU A 219 -23.59 6.75 8.17
N LEU A 220 -23.69 7.53 9.24
CA LEU A 220 -23.84 7.01 10.60
C LEU A 220 -25.19 6.28 10.81
N ARG A 221 -26.26 6.73 10.14
CA ARG A 221 -27.61 6.13 10.26
C ARG A 221 -27.74 4.85 9.45
N ASP A 222 -27.39 4.93 8.18
CA ASP A 222 -27.76 3.96 7.14
C ASP A 222 -26.59 3.05 6.73
N GLY A 223 -25.38 3.34 7.21
CA GLY A 223 -24.17 2.59 6.86
C GLY A 223 -24.05 1.22 7.53
N ASN A 224 -23.14 0.40 7.00
CA ASN A 224 -22.67 -0.82 7.65
C ASN A 224 -21.73 -0.52 8.84
N GLY A 225 -21.24 -1.56 9.53
CA GLY A 225 -20.39 -1.40 10.72
C GLY A 225 -19.13 -0.54 10.48
N ARG A 226 -18.45 -0.70 9.34
CA ARG A 226 -17.27 0.11 9.01
C ARG A 226 -17.67 1.55 8.69
N GLU A 227 -18.72 1.76 7.91
CA GLU A 227 -19.20 3.09 7.55
C GLU A 227 -19.63 3.89 8.78
N LYS A 228 -20.38 3.26 9.69
CA LYS A 228 -20.81 3.86 10.96
C LYS A 228 -19.62 4.25 11.83
N LYS A 229 -18.61 3.40 11.90
CA LYS A 229 -17.36 3.67 12.62
C LYS A 229 -16.63 4.91 12.11
N GLU A 230 -16.42 4.99 10.80
CA GLU A 230 -15.71 6.11 10.18
C GLU A 230 -16.54 7.40 10.29
N ALA A 231 -17.87 7.31 10.11
CA ALA A 231 -18.78 8.43 10.29
C ALA A 231 -18.78 8.97 11.73
N ALA A 232 -18.84 8.10 12.74
CA ALA A 232 -18.79 8.50 14.15
C ALA A 232 -17.48 9.20 14.49
N THR A 233 -16.36 8.70 13.96
CA THR A 233 -15.04 9.31 14.14
C THR A 233 -14.97 10.68 13.48
N ALA A 234 -15.47 10.81 12.26
CA ALA A 234 -15.52 12.09 11.55
C ALA A 234 -16.40 13.10 12.29
N LEU A 235 -17.63 12.74 12.67
CA LEU A 235 -18.57 13.63 13.37
C LEU A 235 -18.03 14.10 14.73
N TYR A 236 -17.23 13.28 15.41
CA TYR A 236 -16.54 13.72 16.63
C TYR A 236 -15.54 14.86 16.34
N CYS A 237 -14.83 14.83 15.21
CA CYS A 237 -13.91 15.90 14.83
C CYS A 237 -14.63 17.23 14.51
N TYR A 238 -15.89 17.19 14.09
CA TYR A 238 -16.67 18.38 13.69
C TYR A 238 -17.69 18.84 14.74
N ILE A 239 -17.58 18.37 15.98
CA ILE A 239 -18.64 18.50 16.98
C ILE A 239 -19.02 19.96 17.32
N GLU A 240 -18.07 20.88 17.13
CA GLU A 240 -18.24 22.31 17.35
C GLU A 240 -19.04 22.93 16.20
N GLU A 241 -18.73 22.54 14.97
CA GLU A 241 -19.31 22.99 13.70
C GLU A 241 -20.73 22.46 13.48
N ILE A 242 -21.10 21.34 14.11
CA ILE A 242 -22.42 20.74 13.89
C ILE A 242 -23.52 21.58 14.56
N CYS A 243 -24.50 22.01 13.75
CA CYS A 243 -25.74 22.62 14.20
C CYS A 243 -26.65 21.62 14.94
N LEU A 244 -27.30 22.08 16.02
CA LEU A 244 -28.20 21.28 16.86
C LEU A 244 -29.29 20.51 16.09
N GLU A 245 -29.81 21.08 15.01
CA GLU A 245 -30.84 20.46 14.18
C GLU A 245 -30.34 19.21 13.46
N VAL A 246 -29.11 19.26 12.93
CA VAL A 246 -28.47 18.14 12.22
C VAL A 246 -28.20 16.97 13.17
N LEU A 247 -27.97 17.28 14.45
CA LEU A 247 -27.78 16.31 15.51
C LEU A 247 -29.08 15.68 16.03
N LYS A 248 -30.22 16.38 15.90
CA LYS A 248 -31.53 15.83 16.28
C LYS A 248 -31.98 14.73 15.33
N GLU A 249 -31.41 14.64 14.13
CA GLU A 249 -31.78 13.60 13.18
C GLU A 249 -31.16 12.23 13.52
N GLY A 250 -31.67 11.56 14.56
CA GLY A 250 -31.36 10.16 14.89
C GLY A 250 -29.94 9.88 15.39
N VAL A 251 -29.02 10.86 15.34
CA VAL A 251 -27.61 10.72 15.76
C VAL A 251 -27.49 10.31 17.22
N PHE A 252 -28.38 10.82 18.09
CA PHE A 252 -28.37 10.47 19.52
C PHE A 252 -28.66 8.99 19.76
N GLU A 253 -29.72 8.44 19.16
CA GLU A 253 -30.12 7.03 19.33
C GLU A 253 -29.09 6.09 18.72
N ILE A 254 -28.54 6.42 17.55
CA ILE A 254 -27.46 5.63 16.94
C ILE A 254 -26.20 5.68 17.82
N GLY A 255 -25.87 6.86 18.36
CA GLY A 255 -24.77 7.02 19.30
C GLY A 255 -24.91 6.11 20.52
N LEU A 256 -26.11 5.97 21.08
CA LEU A 256 -26.38 5.05 22.19
C LEU A 256 -26.09 3.60 21.79
N GLY A 257 -26.51 3.17 20.60
CA GLY A 257 -26.20 1.82 20.10
C GLY A 257 -24.70 1.57 19.91
N LEU A 258 -23.91 2.59 19.55
CA LEU A 258 -22.46 2.49 19.42
C LEU A 258 -21.70 2.42 20.75
N LEU A 259 -22.37 2.64 21.90
CA LEU A 259 -21.76 2.45 23.22
C LEU A 259 -21.49 0.97 23.53
N GLU A 260 -22.19 0.06 22.86
CA GLU A 260 -22.04 -1.39 23.03
C GLU A 260 -21.09 -2.02 22.00
N ASP A 261 -20.49 -1.21 21.10
CA ASP A 261 -19.58 -1.69 20.06
C ASP A 261 -18.31 -2.32 20.66
N ASP A 262 -17.84 -3.44 20.11
CA ASP A 262 -16.62 -4.12 20.60
C ASP A 262 -15.36 -3.24 20.53
N ASN A 263 -15.33 -2.27 19.62
CA ASN A 263 -14.20 -1.37 19.43
C ASN A 263 -14.20 -0.22 20.44
N GLU A 264 -13.20 -0.22 21.33
CA GLU A 264 -13.08 0.79 22.38
C GLU A 264 -13.03 2.24 21.87
N LYS A 265 -12.37 2.48 20.72
CA LYS A 265 -12.31 3.83 20.13
C LYS A 265 -13.69 4.31 19.70
N ILE A 266 -14.51 3.41 19.16
CA ILE A 266 -15.89 3.74 18.75
C ILE A 266 -16.72 4.09 19.98
N ARG A 267 -16.67 3.27 21.03
CA ARG A 267 -17.40 3.56 22.29
C ARG A 267 -17.02 4.92 22.87
N ARG A 268 -15.72 5.25 22.90
CA ARG A 268 -15.24 6.55 23.39
C ARG A 268 -15.73 7.73 22.53
N ASN A 269 -15.68 7.58 21.20
CA ASN A 269 -16.17 8.60 20.27
C ASN A 269 -17.69 8.81 20.42
N ALA A 270 -18.46 7.71 20.49
CA ALA A 270 -19.90 7.73 20.69
C ALA A 270 -20.29 8.38 22.03
N SER A 271 -19.62 8.03 23.12
CA SER A 271 -19.84 8.63 24.44
C SER A 271 -19.60 10.14 24.41
N SER A 272 -18.51 10.58 23.79
CA SER A 272 -18.20 12.01 23.66
C SER A 272 -19.23 12.75 22.80
N LEU A 273 -19.66 12.14 21.70
CA LEU A 273 -20.72 12.67 20.84
C LEU A 273 -22.02 12.87 21.63
N ILE A 274 -22.45 11.87 22.40
CA ILE A 274 -23.64 11.92 23.26
C ILE A 274 -23.51 13.00 24.34
N GLN A 275 -22.34 13.15 24.97
CA GLN A 275 -22.14 14.17 26.00
C GLN A 275 -22.32 15.59 25.44
N VAL A 276 -21.76 15.88 24.27
CA VAL A 276 -21.96 17.20 23.65
C VAL A 276 -23.41 17.41 23.22
N LEU A 277 -24.07 16.36 22.72
CA LEU A 277 -25.50 16.40 22.42
C LEU A 277 -26.34 16.78 23.63
N ARG A 278 -26.06 16.17 24.79
CA ARG A 278 -26.73 16.49 26.06
C ARG A 278 -26.49 17.94 26.49
N ARG A 279 -25.23 18.41 26.42
CA ARG A 279 -24.87 19.80 26.78
C ARG A 279 -25.56 20.82 25.87
N LYS A 280 -25.48 20.66 24.54
CA LYS A 280 -26.12 21.59 23.61
C LYS A 280 -27.66 21.54 23.72
N ARG A 281 -28.27 20.40 24.06
CA ARG A 281 -29.72 20.29 24.34
C ARG A 281 -30.15 21.00 25.62
N SER A 282 -29.27 21.12 26.63
CA SER A 282 -29.58 21.85 27.86
C SER A 282 -29.43 23.38 27.75
N MET A 283 -28.83 23.87 26.65
CA MET A 283 -28.54 25.29 26.44
C MET A 283 -29.52 26.02 25.50
N GLY A 284 -30.45 25.29 24.87
CA GLY A 284 -31.47 25.84 23.96
C GLY A 284 -32.85 25.33 24.31
#